data_AF-A0A7S2KYV3-F1
#
_entry.id   AF-A0A7S2KYV3-F1
#
_cell.length_a   1.000
_cell.length_b   1.000
_cell.length_c   1.000
_cell.angle_alpha   90.00
_cell.angle_beta   90.00
_cell.angle_gamma   90.00
#
_symmetry.space_group_name_H-M   'P 1'
#
loop_
_entity.id
_entity.type
_entity.pdbx_description
1 polymer ?
#
loop_
_entity_poly.entity_id
_entity_poly.type
_entity_poly.pdbx_seq_one_letter_code
_entity_poly.pdbx_strand_id
1 'polypeptide(L)'
;MVHNHYLRSVCLILLTLLSAVVAFSTPRPAAAAASSVSPTAEDNTYLNKEQLEFSIAYLNEHHKTDVLLPFVKAFSDLGTTAIKKNAWIGGSYQIIDASITDITQDELCLDASIKQGEKIKTESVKVHLDSDPVPGMLRTYPTLPPCNPMHLNHASKLPIDNFVRRMNRLCNIVKAYSATGKMIQLGVQMGGKRVGKLNDDMYLNQVPHNRFVRKYFYDMASEAALDATILCS
;
A
#
# COMPACT_ATOMS: atom_id res chain seq x y z
N MET A 1 -45.90 -10.61 -26.85
CA MET A 1 -45.08 -9.75 -27.73
C MET A 1 -44.40 -8.57 -26.98
N VAL A 2 -43.87 -8.78 -25.77
CA VAL A 2 -43.19 -7.70 -24.99
C VAL A 2 -41.76 -8.09 -24.53
N HIS A 3 -41.37 -9.36 -24.66
CA HIS A 3 -40.04 -9.83 -24.22
C HIS A 3 -38.87 -9.54 -25.17
N ASN A 4 -39.12 -9.07 -26.40
CA ASN A 4 -38.06 -8.85 -27.39
C ASN A 4 -37.48 -7.42 -27.41
N HIS A 5 -38.08 -6.49 -26.65
CA HIS A 5 -37.59 -5.11 -26.55
C HIS A 5 -36.59 -4.91 -25.40
N TYR A 6 -36.70 -5.69 -24.32
CA TYR A 6 -35.77 -5.59 -23.17
C TYR A 6 -34.38 -6.16 -23.49
N LEU A 7 -34.30 -7.27 -24.24
CA LEU A 7 -33.00 -7.84 -24.66
C LEU A 7 -32.21 -6.90 -25.58
N ARG A 8 -32.88 -6.04 -26.37
CA ARG A 8 -32.20 -5.09 -27.24
C ARG A 8 -31.71 -3.84 -26.51
N SER A 9 -32.42 -3.37 -25.48
CA SER A 9 -31.95 -2.23 -24.66
C SER A 9 -30.81 -2.60 -23.71
N VAL A 10 -30.83 -3.80 -23.10
CA VAL A 10 -29.75 -4.24 -22.21
C VAL A 10 -28.47 -4.56 -23.00
N CYS A 11 -28.60 -5.11 -24.21
CA CYS A 11 -27.45 -5.37 -25.09
C CYS A 11 -26.80 -4.07 -25.62
N LEU A 12 -27.56 -2.99 -25.80
CA LEU A 12 -27.01 -1.67 -26.16
C LEU A 12 -26.27 -0.98 -25.00
N ILE A 13 -26.66 -1.24 -23.74
CA ILE A 13 -25.98 -0.70 -22.55
C ILE A 13 -24.72 -1.52 -22.22
N LEU A 14 -24.73 -2.84 -22.47
CA LEU A 14 -23.53 -3.66 -22.33
C LEU A 14 -22.48 -3.36 -23.40
N LEU A 15 -22.86 -3.02 -24.64
CA LEU A 15 -21.91 -2.65 -25.69
C LEU A 15 -21.24 -1.28 -25.44
N THR A 16 -21.91 -0.34 -24.76
CA THR A 16 -21.29 0.95 -24.38
C THR A 16 -20.35 0.81 -23.19
N LEU A 17 -20.58 -0.14 -22.27
CA LEU A 17 -19.67 -0.42 -21.16
C LEU A 17 -18.48 -1.31 -21.56
N LEU A 18 -18.65 -2.25 -22.50
CA LEU A 18 -17.50 -3.02 -23.03
C LEU A 18 -16.56 -2.18 -23.89
N SER A 19 -17.05 -1.09 -24.49
CA SER A 19 -16.21 -0.12 -25.21
C SER A 19 -15.37 0.75 -24.26
N ALA A 20 -15.69 0.81 -22.97
CA ALA A 20 -14.88 1.53 -21.98
C ALA A 20 -13.67 0.71 -21.49
N VAL A 21 -13.67 -0.62 -21.69
CA VAL A 21 -12.59 -1.50 -21.20
C VAL A 21 -11.64 -1.97 -22.31
N VAL A 22 -12.02 -1.86 -23.59
CA VAL A 22 -11.18 -2.26 -24.75
C VAL A 22 -10.63 -1.08 -25.57
N ALA A 23 -10.90 0.17 -25.17
CA ALA A 23 -10.30 1.35 -25.79
C ALA A 23 -9.03 1.81 -25.06
N PHE A 24 -7.96 1.02 -25.11
CA PHE A 24 -6.60 1.49 -24.82
C PHE A 24 -5.62 1.08 -25.93
N SER A 25 -6.01 1.29 -27.19
CA SER A 25 -5.10 1.41 -28.33
C SER A 25 -5.84 1.97 -29.54
N THR A 26 -5.85 3.30 -29.68
CA THR A 26 -6.02 3.94 -30.99
C THR A 26 -4.89 4.96 -31.20
N PRO A 27 -4.40 5.15 -32.45
CA PRO A 27 -3.37 6.12 -32.75
C PRO A 27 -3.95 7.53 -32.65
N ARG A 28 -3.26 8.40 -31.91
CA ARG A 28 -3.65 9.80 -31.67
C ARG A 28 -3.56 10.60 -32.97
N PRO A 29 -4.58 11.42 -33.33
CA PRO A 29 -4.51 12.34 -34.45
C PRO A 29 -3.52 13.48 -34.16
N ALA A 30 -2.89 13.96 -35.23
CA ALA A 30 -1.93 15.03 -35.19
C ALA A 30 -2.57 16.39 -34.83
N ALA A 31 -1.79 17.17 -34.06
CA ALA A 31 -1.82 18.62 -33.88
C ALA A 31 -2.98 19.24 -33.07
N ALA A 32 -2.63 19.70 -31.86
CA ALA A 32 -2.86 21.08 -31.45
C ALA A 32 -1.86 21.41 -30.32
N ALA A 33 -1.00 22.40 -30.57
CA ALA A 33 0.01 22.88 -29.63
C ALA A 33 -0.68 23.46 -28.38
N ALA A 34 -0.70 22.68 -27.30
CA ALA A 34 -1.06 23.17 -25.98
C ALA A 34 0.23 23.42 -25.21
N SER A 35 0.36 24.67 -24.76
CA SER A 35 1.50 25.26 -24.08
C SER A 35 2.20 24.30 -23.12
N SER A 36 3.43 23.92 -23.45
CA SER A 36 4.32 23.16 -22.58
C SER A 36 4.78 24.07 -21.45
N VAL A 37 4.00 24.15 -20.37
CA VAL A 37 4.55 24.52 -19.06
C VAL A 37 5.38 23.32 -18.65
N SER A 38 6.68 23.37 -18.96
CA SER A 38 7.67 22.51 -18.36
C SER A 38 7.48 22.57 -16.84
N PRO A 39 7.27 21.43 -16.14
CA PRO A 39 7.33 21.46 -14.69
C PRO A 39 8.73 21.95 -14.34
N THR A 40 8.79 23.11 -13.70
CA THR A 40 10.01 23.61 -13.07
C THR A 40 10.56 22.48 -12.20
N ALA A 41 11.86 22.26 -12.28
CA ALA A 41 12.59 21.19 -11.62
C ALA A 41 12.67 21.43 -10.09
N GLU A 42 11.52 21.57 -9.45
CA GLU A 42 11.36 21.68 -8.01
C GLU A 42 10.99 20.29 -7.48
N ASP A 43 11.97 19.67 -6.81
CA ASP A 43 11.86 18.55 -5.88
C ASP A 43 10.78 17.50 -6.15
N ASN A 44 10.97 16.77 -7.25
CA ASN A 44 10.28 15.53 -7.58
C ASN A 44 10.68 14.36 -6.64
N THR A 45 11.03 14.66 -5.40
CA THR A 45 11.54 13.74 -4.38
C THR A 45 10.42 13.29 -3.43
N TYR A 46 9.38 14.12 -3.29
CA TYR A 46 8.25 13.92 -2.39
C TYR A 46 7.00 13.44 -3.11
N LEU A 47 6.08 12.83 -2.35
CA LEU A 47 4.73 12.57 -2.85
C LEU A 47 4.02 13.91 -3.08
N ASN A 48 3.30 14.01 -4.20
CA ASN A 48 2.47 15.18 -4.45
C ASN A 48 1.36 15.26 -3.41
N LYS A 49 0.82 16.46 -3.14
CA LYS A 49 -0.23 16.68 -2.14
C LYS A 49 -1.43 15.73 -2.30
N GLU A 50 -1.89 15.53 -3.54
CA GLU A 50 -3.00 14.60 -3.84
C GLU A 50 -2.65 13.15 -3.51
N GLN A 51 -1.41 12.73 -3.81
CA GLN A 51 -0.93 11.38 -3.50
C GLN A 51 -0.78 11.16 -1.99
N LEU A 52 -0.33 12.20 -1.28
CA LEU A 52 -0.21 12.20 0.17
C LEU A 52 -1.58 12.05 0.83
N GLU A 53 -2.53 12.92 0.50
CA GLU A 53 -3.89 12.89 1.04
C GLU A 53 -4.58 11.55 0.74
N PHE A 54 -4.46 11.05 -0.49
CA PHE A 54 -5.00 9.75 -0.87
C PHE A 54 -4.35 8.60 -0.08
N SER A 55 -3.02 8.59 0.06
CA SER A 55 -2.30 7.55 0.79
C SER A 55 -2.67 7.53 2.27
N ILE A 56 -2.79 8.70 2.91
CA ILE A 56 -3.20 8.82 4.31
C ILE A 56 -4.62 8.28 4.49
N ALA A 57 -5.57 8.72 3.64
CA ALA A 57 -6.95 8.26 3.72
C ALA A 57 -7.06 6.74 3.50
N TYR A 58 -6.44 6.23 2.44
CA TYR A 58 -6.47 4.82 2.06
C TYR A 58 -5.90 3.91 3.16
N LEU A 59 -4.75 4.28 3.73
CA LEU A 59 -4.09 3.49 4.78
C LEU A 59 -4.90 3.50 6.08
N ASN A 60 -5.53 4.63 6.41
CA ASN A 60 -6.40 4.74 7.59
C ASN A 60 -7.74 4.03 7.40
N GLU A 61 -8.27 3.94 6.19
CA GLU A 61 -9.55 3.29 5.96
C GLU A 61 -9.40 1.77 5.91
N HIS A 62 -8.39 1.28 5.19
CA HIS A 62 -8.30 -0.15 4.87
C HIS A 62 -7.22 -0.91 5.64
N HIS A 63 -6.27 -0.21 6.26
CA HIS A 63 -5.01 -0.84 6.71
C HIS A 63 -4.59 -0.60 8.16
N LYS A 64 -5.50 -0.10 9.02
CA LYS A 64 -5.21 0.16 10.44
C LYS A 64 -4.73 -1.06 11.20
N THR A 65 -5.45 -2.17 11.10
CA THR A 65 -5.25 -3.35 11.96
C THR A 65 -4.20 -4.32 11.42
N ASP A 66 -4.09 -4.45 10.11
CA ASP A 66 -3.21 -5.41 9.43
C ASP A 66 -1.84 -4.84 9.07
N VAL A 67 -1.70 -3.51 8.93
CA VAL A 67 -0.44 -2.84 8.59
C VAL A 67 0.01 -1.87 9.67
N LEU A 68 -0.79 -0.83 9.95
CA LEU A 68 -0.34 0.28 10.80
C LEU A 68 -0.07 -0.17 12.24
N LEU A 69 -0.96 -0.98 12.81
CA LEU A 69 -0.80 -1.49 14.16
C LEU A 69 0.44 -2.40 14.31
N PRO A 70 0.68 -3.39 13.42
CA PRO A 70 1.95 -4.12 13.39
C PRO A 70 3.18 -3.22 13.21
N PHE A 71 3.10 -2.16 12.41
CA PHE A 71 4.23 -1.26 12.19
C PHE A 71 4.62 -0.53 13.47
N VAL A 72 3.65 0.03 14.20
CA VAL A 72 3.91 0.67 15.50
C VAL A 72 4.51 -0.35 16.48
N LYS A 73 4.01 -1.59 16.50
CA LYS A 73 4.54 -2.64 17.40
C LYS A 73 5.96 -3.06 17.05
N ALA A 74 6.29 -3.17 15.77
CA ALA A 74 7.53 -3.75 15.30
C ALA A 74 8.67 -2.74 15.16
N PHE A 75 8.38 -1.51 14.71
CA PHE A 75 9.40 -0.55 14.26
C PHE A 75 9.53 0.69 15.13
N SER A 76 8.64 0.88 16.12
CA SER A 76 8.67 2.08 16.95
C SER A 76 9.17 1.86 18.37
N ASP A 77 9.61 2.94 19.01
CA ASP A 77 9.98 2.95 20.42
C ASP A 77 8.82 2.56 21.36
N LEU A 78 7.56 2.73 20.93
CA LEU A 78 6.42 2.21 21.67
C LEU A 78 6.43 0.69 21.72
N GLY A 79 6.86 0.02 20.65
CA GLY A 79 7.07 -1.42 20.63
C GLY A 79 8.08 -1.85 21.71
N THR A 80 9.22 -1.16 21.77
CA THR A 80 10.24 -1.39 22.81
C THR A 80 9.69 -1.16 24.22
N THR A 81 8.94 -0.07 24.39
CA THR A 81 8.33 0.29 25.67
C THR A 81 7.26 -0.72 26.09
N ALA A 82 6.45 -1.22 25.16
CA ALA A 82 5.46 -2.24 25.39
C ALA A 82 6.10 -3.53 25.88
N ILE A 83 7.18 -3.99 25.24
CA ILE A 83 7.92 -5.20 25.63
C ILE A 83 8.50 -5.03 27.04
N LYS A 84 9.16 -3.90 27.31
CA LYS A 84 9.73 -3.61 28.63
C LYS A 84 8.65 -3.59 29.70
N LYS A 85 7.56 -2.84 29.51
CA LYS A 85 6.47 -2.75 30.50
C LYS A 85 5.77 -4.10 30.70
N ASN A 86 5.57 -4.87 29.64
CA ASN A 86 4.92 -6.17 29.74
C ASN A 86 5.77 -7.22 30.45
N ALA A 87 7.10 -7.09 30.42
CA ALA A 87 7.99 -7.93 31.22
C ALA A 87 7.83 -7.70 32.74
N TRP A 88 7.43 -6.50 33.18
CA TRP A 88 7.28 -6.15 34.60
C TRP A 88 5.84 -6.23 35.12
N ILE A 89 4.85 -5.85 34.29
CA ILE A 89 3.45 -5.63 34.71
C ILE A 89 2.49 -6.65 34.06
N GLY A 90 3.01 -7.77 33.54
CA GLY A 90 2.21 -8.93 33.13
C GLY A 90 1.29 -8.73 31.92
N GLY A 91 1.72 -7.98 30.89
CA GLY A 91 0.96 -7.87 29.64
C GLY A 91 -0.15 -6.80 29.59
N SER A 92 -0.23 -5.94 30.62
CA SER A 92 -1.26 -4.90 30.75
C SER A 92 -1.07 -3.68 29.85
N TYR A 93 0.06 -3.57 29.13
CA TYR A 93 0.33 -2.50 28.17
C TYR A 93 0.05 -2.99 26.75
N GLN A 94 -1.02 -2.47 26.15
CA GLN A 94 -1.50 -2.90 24.83
C GLN A 94 -1.65 -1.70 23.89
N ILE A 95 -1.02 -1.79 22.72
CA ILE A 95 -1.27 -0.88 21.61
C ILE A 95 -2.50 -1.43 20.88
N ILE A 96 -3.59 -0.66 20.86
CA ILE A 96 -4.92 -1.08 20.37
C ILE A 96 -5.16 -0.58 18.95
N ASP A 97 -4.86 0.69 18.70
CA ASP A 97 -5.16 1.34 17.43
C ASP A 97 -3.97 2.18 16.97
N ALA A 98 -3.90 2.41 15.66
CA ALA A 98 -2.90 3.24 15.02
C ALA A 98 -3.50 3.92 13.79
N SER A 99 -3.29 5.22 13.64
CA SER A 99 -3.72 6.00 12.49
C SER A 99 -2.58 6.88 11.98
N ILE A 100 -2.42 6.97 10.66
CA ILE A 100 -1.44 7.88 10.04
C ILE A 100 -1.96 9.32 10.15
N THR A 101 -1.07 10.21 10.58
CA THR A 101 -1.29 11.66 10.58
C THR A 101 -0.60 12.33 9.40
N ASP A 102 0.61 11.88 9.05
CA ASP A 102 1.39 12.44 7.96
C ASP A 102 2.36 11.41 7.37
N ILE A 103 2.78 11.60 6.12
CA ILE A 103 3.76 10.76 5.43
C ILE A 103 4.85 11.67 4.86
N THR A 104 6.07 11.46 5.32
CA THR A 104 7.26 12.11 4.77
C THR A 104 7.95 11.18 3.77
N GLN A 105 9.04 11.64 3.16
CA GLN A 105 9.84 10.83 2.23
C GLN A 105 10.38 9.54 2.87
N ASP A 106 10.79 9.62 4.13
CA ASP A 106 11.51 8.55 4.82
C ASP A 106 10.77 8.02 6.05
N GLU A 107 9.76 8.73 6.57
CA GLU A 107 9.07 8.39 7.80
C GLU A 107 7.55 8.45 7.66
N LEU A 108 6.86 7.53 8.33
CA LEU A 108 5.44 7.57 8.61
C LEU A 108 5.23 8.21 9.99
N CYS A 109 4.39 9.23 10.06
CA CYS A 109 3.92 9.81 11.31
C CYS A 109 2.58 9.16 11.66
N LEU A 110 2.51 8.50 12.81
CA LEU A 110 1.33 7.78 13.28
C LEU A 110 0.94 8.22 14.68
N ASP A 111 -0.35 8.30 14.95
CA ASP A 111 -0.89 8.38 16.30
C ASP A 111 -1.34 7.00 16.74
N ALA A 112 -0.79 6.53 17.85
CA ALA A 112 -1.05 5.21 18.41
C ALA A 112 -1.83 5.32 19.71
N SER A 113 -2.92 4.57 19.81
CA SER A 113 -3.72 4.47 21.03
C SER A 113 -3.26 3.30 21.89
N ILE A 114 -2.79 3.62 23.10
CA ILE A 114 -2.26 2.70 24.09
C ILE A 114 -3.27 2.56 25.24
N LYS A 115 -3.58 1.33 25.60
CA LYS A 115 -4.32 0.99 26.82
C LYS A 115 -3.37 0.47 27.88
N GLN A 116 -3.44 1.08 29.06
CA GLN A 116 -2.76 0.64 30.27
C GLN A 116 -3.78 0.55 31.40
N GLY A 117 -4.28 -0.66 31.66
CA GLY A 117 -5.44 -0.87 32.53
C GLY A 117 -6.71 -0.27 31.92
N GLU A 118 -7.38 0.63 32.63
CA GLU A 118 -8.58 1.34 32.15
C GLU A 118 -8.28 2.65 31.39
N LYS A 119 -7.04 3.13 31.45
CA LYS A 119 -6.66 4.40 30.81
C LYS A 119 -6.22 4.19 29.37
N ILE A 120 -6.81 4.97 28.46
CA ILE A 120 -6.40 5.06 27.07
C ILE A 120 -5.61 6.36 26.90
N LYS A 121 -4.43 6.26 26.28
CA LYS A 121 -3.56 7.38 25.94
C LYS A 121 -3.22 7.32 24.46
N THR A 122 -3.18 8.47 23.81
CA THR A 122 -2.71 8.59 22.43
C THR A 122 -1.30 9.18 22.45
N GLU A 123 -0.36 8.52 21.78
CA GLU A 123 1.02 8.99 21.64
C GLU A 123 1.37 9.05 20.15
N SER A 124 2.05 10.12 19.74
CA SER A 124 2.50 10.29 18.37
C SER A 124 3.86 9.60 18.17
N VAL A 125 4.00 8.91 17.05
CA VAL A 125 5.04 7.93 16.78
C VAL A 125 5.56 8.13 15.36
N LYS A 126 6.87 8.01 15.20
CA LYS A 126 7.50 8.02 13.89
C LYS A 126 8.05 6.65 13.57
N VAL A 127 7.79 6.16 12.37
CA VAL A 127 8.32 4.89 11.85
C VAL A 127 9.06 5.18 10.56
N HIS A 128 10.37 4.95 10.55
CA HIS A 128 11.16 5.15 9.34
C HIS A 128 10.88 3.99 8.35
N LEU A 129 10.68 4.33 7.08
CA LEU A 129 10.37 3.41 5.99
C LEU A 129 11.48 2.37 5.71
N ASP A 130 12.71 2.67 6.10
CA ASP A 130 13.88 1.78 6.00
C ASP A 130 14.23 1.14 7.37
N SER A 131 13.36 1.26 8.37
CA SER A 131 13.60 0.70 9.72
C SER A 131 13.75 -0.82 9.72
N ASP A 132 14.48 -1.30 10.72
CA ASP A 132 14.48 -2.70 11.13
C ASP A 132 13.64 -2.88 12.40
N PRO A 133 13.18 -4.10 12.70
CA PRO A 133 12.45 -4.37 13.93
C PRO A 133 13.25 -3.96 15.17
N VAL A 134 12.56 -3.42 16.16
CA VAL A 134 13.19 -3.07 17.44
C VAL A 134 13.84 -4.30 18.07
N PRO A 135 14.91 -4.15 18.88
CA PRO A 135 15.67 -5.29 19.40
C PRO A 135 14.84 -6.37 20.09
N GLY A 136 13.77 -5.98 20.79
CA GLY A 136 12.85 -6.91 21.45
C GLY A 136 11.97 -7.72 20.49
N MET A 137 11.85 -7.32 19.23
CA MET A 137 11.03 -7.94 18.20
C MET A 137 11.83 -8.73 17.16
N LEU A 138 13.16 -8.67 17.16
CA LEU A 138 14.02 -9.36 16.19
C LEU A 138 13.78 -10.89 16.13
N ARG A 139 13.38 -11.50 17.25
CA ARG A 139 13.01 -12.92 17.30
C ARG A 139 11.68 -13.22 16.60
N THR A 140 10.73 -12.30 16.70
CA THR A 140 9.38 -12.45 16.12
C THR A 140 9.39 -12.12 14.63
N TYR A 141 10.13 -11.07 14.28
CA TYR A 141 10.26 -10.52 12.94
C TYR A 141 11.76 -10.52 12.58
N PRO A 142 12.23 -11.54 11.84
CA PRO A 142 13.59 -11.51 11.33
C PRO A 142 13.72 -10.39 10.30
N THR A 143 14.82 -9.64 10.40
CA THR A 143 15.11 -8.53 9.50
C THR A 143 15.42 -9.04 8.09
N LEU A 144 14.84 -8.38 7.08
CA LEU A 144 15.22 -8.59 5.67
C LEU A 144 16.36 -7.64 5.29
N PRO A 145 17.20 -7.97 4.28
CA PRO A 145 18.31 -7.11 3.89
C PRO A 145 17.84 -5.66 3.65
N PRO A 146 18.64 -4.65 4.03
CA PRO A 146 18.24 -3.25 3.93
C PRO A 146 18.13 -2.82 2.47
N CYS A 147 17.09 -2.06 2.13
CA CYS A 147 16.93 -1.56 0.77
C CYS A 147 18.00 -0.51 0.45
N ASN A 148 18.92 -0.85 -0.45
CA ASN A 148 19.95 0.11 -0.86
C ASN A 148 19.28 1.30 -1.57
N PRO A 149 19.38 2.54 -1.05
CA PRO A 149 18.77 3.71 -1.65
C PRO A 149 19.25 3.95 -3.09
N MET A 150 20.49 3.59 -3.40
CA MET A 150 21.03 3.70 -4.76
C MET A 150 20.32 2.76 -5.74
N HIS A 151 20.01 1.53 -5.31
CA HIS A 151 19.29 0.57 -6.16
C HIS A 151 17.83 1.00 -6.34
N LEU A 152 17.23 1.54 -5.27
CA LEU A 152 15.86 2.07 -5.31
C LEU A 152 15.73 3.23 -6.30
N ASN A 153 16.63 4.22 -6.22
CA ASN A 153 16.67 5.38 -7.10
C ASN A 153 16.97 5.02 -8.57
N HIS A 154 17.78 3.98 -8.81
CA HIS A 154 18.00 3.45 -10.17
C HIS A 154 16.77 2.71 -10.70
N ALA A 155 16.03 2.00 -9.84
CA ALA A 155 14.87 1.22 -10.24
C ALA A 155 13.69 2.10 -10.66
N SER A 156 13.40 3.16 -9.90
CA SER A 156 12.40 4.15 -10.27
C SER A 156 12.80 5.57 -9.90
N LYS A 157 12.47 6.50 -10.80
CA LYS A 157 12.60 7.94 -10.59
C LYS A 157 11.36 8.55 -9.94
N LEU A 158 10.29 7.77 -9.74
CA LEU A 158 9.02 8.25 -9.19
C LEU A 158 9.00 8.07 -7.67
N PRO A 159 8.71 9.12 -6.88
CA PRO A 159 8.59 9.03 -5.43
C PRO A 159 7.60 7.98 -4.96
N ILE A 160 6.48 7.83 -5.69
CA ILE A 160 5.46 6.86 -5.32
C ILE A 160 5.93 5.41 -5.44
N ASP A 161 6.75 5.11 -6.45
CA ASP A 161 7.31 3.78 -6.60
C ASP A 161 8.28 3.48 -5.46
N ASN A 162 9.06 4.47 -5.02
CA ASN A 162 9.98 4.36 -3.89
C ASN A 162 9.24 4.15 -2.57
N PHE A 163 8.21 4.96 -2.32
CA PHE A 163 7.33 4.84 -1.15
C PHE A 163 6.71 3.45 -1.06
N VAL A 164 6.05 2.98 -2.13
CA VAL A 164 5.38 1.68 -2.14
C VAL A 164 6.37 0.52 -1.97
N ARG A 165 7.57 0.61 -2.54
CA ARG A 165 8.61 -0.41 -2.35
C ARG A 165 9.07 -0.53 -0.90
N ARG A 166 9.30 0.60 -0.23
CA ARG A 166 9.69 0.62 1.18
C ARG A 166 8.55 0.14 2.08
N MET A 167 7.32 0.57 1.80
CA MET A 167 6.12 0.05 2.48
C MET A 167 6.00 -1.47 2.33
N ASN A 168 6.22 -2.01 1.14
CA ASN A 168 6.21 -3.45 0.89
C ASN A 168 7.30 -4.20 1.65
N ARG A 169 8.50 -3.61 1.79
CA ARG A 169 9.56 -4.17 2.64
C ARG A 169 9.08 -4.27 4.09
N LEU A 170 8.54 -3.19 4.66
CA LEU A 170 8.03 -3.19 6.03
C LEU A 170 6.90 -4.22 6.21
N CYS A 171 5.94 -4.29 5.28
CA CYS A 171 4.88 -5.30 5.25
C CYS A 171 5.44 -6.72 5.26
N ASN A 172 6.49 -7.00 4.48
CA ASN A 172 7.12 -8.32 4.45
C ASN A 172 7.78 -8.69 5.79
N ILE A 173 8.46 -7.74 6.44
CA ILE A 173 9.09 -7.96 7.75
C ILE A 173 8.03 -8.33 8.80
N VAL A 174 6.90 -7.62 8.83
CA VAL A 174 5.80 -7.91 9.77
C VAL A 174 4.88 -9.04 9.30
N LYS A 175 5.19 -9.69 8.17
CA LYS A 175 4.43 -10.79 7.56
C LYS A 175 3.00 -10.41 7.14
N ALA A 176 2.76 -9.12 6.83
CA ALA A 176 1.50 -8.60 6.31
C ALA A 176 1.36 -8.80 4.78
N TYR A 177 1.50 -10.06 4.33
CA TYR A 177 1.55 -10.38 2.89
C TYR A 177 0.26 -10.08 2.12
N SER A 178 -0.89 -10.05 2.79
CA SER A 178 -2.16 -9.66 2.17
C SER A 178 -2.20 -8.19 1.79
N ALA A 179 -1.45 -7.34 2.51
CA ALA A 179 -1.41 -5.91 2.27
C ALA A 179 -0.42 -5.53 1.16
N THR A 180 0.63 -6.33 0.90
CA THR A 180 1.68 -5.96 -0.07
C THR A 180 1.12 -5.74 -1.47
N GLY A 181 0.17 -6.56 -1.89
CA GLY A 181 -0.46 -6.38 -3.18
C GLY A 181 -1.34 -5.13 -3.24
N LYS A 182 -2.08 -4.82 -2.17
CA LYS A 182 -2.87 -3.59 -2.06
C LYS A 182 -1.99 -2.34 -2.10
N MET A 183 -0.79 -2.39 -1.53
CA MET A 183 0.21 -1.32 -1.68
C MET A 183 0.66 -1.15 -3.14
N ILE A 184 0.79 -2.24 -3.90
CA ILE A 184 1.11 -2.18 -5.34
C ILE A 184 -0.04 -1.54 -6.11
N GLN A 185 -1.29 -1.93 -5.83
CA GLN A 185 -2.49 -1.34 -6.43
C GLN A 185 -2.55 0.17 -6.15
N LEU A 186 -2.34 0.57 -4.89
CA LEU A 186 -2.23 1.96 -4.45
C LEU A 186 -1.19 2.73 -5.30
N GLY A 187 0.00 2.15 -5.49
CA GLY A 187 1.03 2.76 -6.34
C GLY A 187 0.64 2.90 -7.81
N VAL A 188 -0.03 1.89 -8.39
CA VAL A 188 -0.51 1.93 -9.77
C VAL A 188 -1.59 3.00 -9.96
N GLN A 189 -2.54 3.10 -9.03
CA GLN A 189 -3.63 4.09 -9.06
C GLN A 189 -3.10 5.52 -9.01
N MET A 190 -2.03 5.77 -8.26
CA MET A 190 -1.39 7.09 -8.15
C MET A 190 -0.40 7.41 -9.29
N GLY A 191 -0.42 6.63 -10.39
CA GLY A 191 0.39 6.88 -11.58
C GLY A 191 1.81 6.30 -11.52
N GLY A 192 2.08 5.39 -10.60
CA GLY A 192 3.33 4.65 -10.52
C GLY A 192 3.54 3.76 -11.74
N LYS A 193 4.63 3.99 -12.47
CA LYS A 193 4.91 3.32 -13.76
C LYS A 193 5.71 2.03 -13.61
N ARG A 194 6.44 1.87 -12.50
CA ARG A 194 7.31 0.71 -12.27
C ARG A 194 7.03 0.01 -10.95
N VAL A 195 5.99 0.37 -10.20
CA VAL A 195 5.62 -0.29 -8.93
C VAL A 195 5.59 -1.81 -9.04
N GLY A 196 4.96 -2.33 -10.11
CA GLY A 196 4.88 -3.77 -10.39
C GLY A 196 6.06 -4.36 -11.17
N LYS A 197 7.01 -3.55 -11.64
CA LYS A 197 8.22 -4.04 -12.32
C LYS A 197 9.29 -4.35 -11.28
N LEU A 198 9.67 -5.61 -11.24
CA LEU A 198 10.61 -6.18 -10.29
C LEU A 198 11.88 -6.56 -11.02
N ASN A 199 12.93 -5.79 -10.82
CA ASN A 199 14.26 -6.25 -11.16
C ASN A 199 14.69 -7.27 -10.10
N ASP A 200 15.53 -8.22 -10.48
CA ASP A 200 15.92 -9.37 -9.64
C ASP A 200 16.49 -8.97 -8.27
N ASP A 201 17.04 -7.76 -8.16
CA ASP A 201 17.67 -7.22 -6.95
C ASP A 201 16.70 -6.49 -5.98
N MET A 202 15.37 -6.61 -6.19
CA MET A 202 14.38 -5.86 -5.39
C MET A 202 13.45 -6.77 -4.56
N TYR A 203 13.26 -6.38 -3.28
CA TYR A 203 12.62 -7.12 -2.17
C TYR A 203 11.25 -7.73 -2.40
N LEU A 204 10.54 -7.36 -3.46
CA LEU A 204 9.31 -8.03 -3.82
C LEU A 204 9.58 -9.47 -4.32
N ASN A 205 10.83 -9.80 -4.69
CA ASN A 205 11.25 -11.15 -5.07
C ASN A 205 11.62 -12.08 -3.90
N GLN A 206 11.60 -11.59 -2.66
CA GLN A 206 11.91 -12.41 -1.48
C GLN A 206 10.67 -12.96 -0.78
N VAL A 207 9.47 -12.60 -1.23
CA VAL A 207 8.26 -13.35 -0.86
C VAL A 207 8.32 -14.68 -1.59
N PRO A 208 8.13 -15.84 -0.94
CA PRO A 208 8.10 -17.11 -1.64
C PRO A 208 6.99 -17.06 -2.70
N HIS A 209 7.40 -16.86 -3.95
CA HIS A 209 6.57 -16.64 -5.14
C HIS A 209 5.55 -17.77 -5.40
N ASN A 210 5.62 -18.87 -4.67
CA ASN A 210 4.76 -20.04 -4.87
C ASN A 210 3.47 -20.10 -4.05
N ARG A 211 3.36 -19.41 -2.89
CA ARG A 211 2.16 -19.55 -2.03
C ARG A 211 1.29 -18.30 -1.97
N PHE A 212 1.88 -17.12 -1.87
CA PHE A 212 1.14 -15.88 -1.58
C PHE A 212 0.79 -15.08 -2.83
N VAL A 213 1.63 -15.10 -3.86
CA VAL A 213 1.30 -14.58 -5.20
C VAL A 213 0.11 -15.36 -5.77
N ARG A 214 0.07 -16.68 -5.54
CA ARG A 214 -1.06 -17.51 -5.94
C ARG A 214 -2.34 -17.10 -5.21
N LYS A 215 -2.30 -16.95 -3.89
CA LYS A 215 -3.45 -16.51 -3.12
C LYS A 215 -3.91 -15.10 -3.53
N TYR A 216 -2.98 -14.16 -3.70
CA TYR A 216 -3.32 -12.78 -4.02
C TYR A 216 -3.85 -12.59 -5.44
N PHE A 217 -3.13 -13.10 -6.46
CA PHE A 217 -3.56 -12.94 -7.85
C PHE A 217 -4.75 -13.83 -8.18
N TYR A 218 -4.84 -15.06 -7.66
CA TYR A 218 -5.96 -15.94 -7.98
C TYR A 218 -7.18 -15.68 -7.09
N ASP A 219 -7.05 -15.38 -5.79
CA ASP A 219 -8.23 -15.13 -4.96
C ASP A 219 -8.89 -13.80 -5.36
N MET A 220 -8.15 -12.70 -5.51
CA MET A 220 -8.75 -11.44 -5.96
C MET A 220 -9.23 -11.49 -7.41
N ALA A 221 -8.54 -12.18 -8.33
CA ALA A 221 -9.06 -12.35 -9.67
C ALA A 221 -10.31 -13.23 -9.68
N SER A 222 -10.38 -14.23 -8.80
CA SER A 222 -11.56 -15.07 -8.64
C SER A 222 -12.73 -14.32 -8.01
N GLU A 223 -12.49 -13.48 -7.00
CA GLU A 223 -13.49 -12.62 -6.37
C GLU A 223 -14.00 -11.58 -7.38
N ALA A 224 -13.09 -10.90 -8.09
CA ALA A 224 -13.47 -9.95 -9.13
C ALA A 224 -14.25 -10.61 -10.29
N ALA A 225 -13.89 -11.84 -10.68
CA ALA A 225 -14.62 -12.60 -11.68
C ALA A 225 -16.00 -13.07 -11.16
N LEU A 226 -16.09 -13.45 -9.89
CA LEU A 226 -17.33 -13.86 -9.24
C LEU A 226 -18.29 -12.67 -9.10
N ASP A 227 -17.81 -11.52 -8.65
CA ASP A 227 -18.58 -10.27 -8.58
C ASP A 227 -19.08 -9.85 -9.96
N ALA A 228 -18.24 -9.93 -10.99
CA ALA A 228 -18.65 -9.68 -12.37
C ALA A 228 -19.72 -10.67 -12.84
N THR A 229 -19.62 -11.94 -12.45
CA THR A 229 -20.62 -12.97 -12.81
C THR A 229 -21.95 -12.71 -12.15
N ILE A 230 -21.96 -12.36 -10.85
CA ILE A 230 -23.18 -12.00 -10.11
C ILE A 230 -23.84 -10.75 -10.70
N LEU A 231 -23.05 -9.75 -11.09
CA LEU A 231 -23.56 -8.54 -11.74
C LEU A 231 -24.15 -8.80 -13.14
N CYS A 232 -23.74 -9.88 -13.81
CA CYS A 232 -24.21 -10.27 -15.14
C CYS A 232 -25.31 -11.35 -15.13
N SER A 233 -25.62 -11.97 -13.99
CA SER A 233 -26.68 -12.99 -13.81
C SER A 233 -27.99 -12.39 -13.32
#